data_AF-A0ABC8R1C1-F1
#
_entry.id   AF-A0ABC8R1C1-F1
#
_cell.length_a   1.000
_cell.length_b   1.000
_cell.length_c   1.000
_cell.angle_alpha   90.00
_cell.angle_beta   90.00
_cell.angle_gamma   90.00
#
_symmetry.space_group_name_H-M   'P 1'
#
loop_
_entity.id
_entity.type
_entity.pdbx_description
1 polymer ?
#
loop_
_entity_poly.entity_id
_entity_poly.type
_entity_poly.pdbx_seq_one_letter_code
_entity_poly.pdbx_strand_id
1 'polypeptide(L)'
;MTMDREKEREIELESAMYTNCLLLGLDPSIIGVGANNGTPRVGLFRHSNPKLGEQLLYFILSSLRGPIQSAKDFDRVWPIFDSAQSRDFRKVVQGIISELESQGALPRSNSRVSSLATCCGPRFVELLWQLSLHALREVHRRTFAADVACNPLPASLTDVAFSHAATLLPVTKARIALERRRFLKNAETAVNRQAMWSNLAHEMTAEFRGLCAEEAYLQQELEKLHDMRNKVKLEGELWDELVSSSSQNSHMVQRATRLWDSLLSRTSKYDYLLDLYSY
;
A
#
# COMPACT_ATOMS: atom_id res chain seq x y z
N MET A 1 5.80 38.80 -37.15
CA MET A 1 6.71 38.93 -35.99
C MET A 1 5.99 39.18 -34.67
N THR A 2 5.14 40.21 -34.51
CA THR A 2 4.42 40.45 -33.24
C THR A 2 3.22 39.52 -33.03
N MET A 3 2.39 39.28 -34.05
CA MET A 3 1.27 38.33 -33.94
C MET A 3 1.72 36.87 -33.75
N ASP A 4 2.86 36.49 -34.34
CA ASP A 4 3.42 35.15 -34.14
C ASP A 4 3.84 34.94 -32.68
N ARG A 5 4.44 35.96 -32.06
CA ARG A 5 4.81 35.96 -30.64
C ARG A 5 3.61 35.89 -29.69
N GLU A 6 2.51 36.58 -30.00
CA GLU A 6 1.29 36.51 -29.18
C GLU A 6 0.63 35.12 -29.25
N LYS A 7 0.62 34.54 -30.45
CA LYS A 7 0.11 33.18 -30.67
C LYS A 7 0.98 32.11 -30.01
N GLU A 8 2.30 32.27 -30.05
CA GLU A 8 3.24 31.44 -29.29
C GLU A 8 3.03 31.58 -27.78
N ARG A 9 2.86 32.80 -27.27
CA ARG A 9 2.57 33.05 -25.84
C ARG A 9 1.28 32.38 -25.40
N GLU A 10 0.21 32.45 -26.20
CA GLU A 10 -1.06 31.77 -25.89
C GLU A 10 -0.87 30.25 -25.79
N ILE A 11 -0.10 29.67 -26.73
CA ILE A 11 0.21 28.24 -26.75
C ILE A 11 1.02 27.84 -25.50
N GLU A 12 2.02 28.63 -25.13
CA GLU A 12 2.84 28.39 -23.95
C GLU A 12 2.02 28.48 -22.66
N LEU A 13 1.13 29.47 -22.54
CA LEU A 13 0.26 29.65 -21.37
C LEU A 13 -0.71 28.48 -21.20
N GLU A 14 -1.38 28.07 -22.29
CA GLU A 14 -2.30 26.94 -22.25
C GLU A 14 -1.55 25.62 -21.95
N SER A 15 -0.36 25.42 -22.52
CA SER A 15 0.49 24.26 -22.22
C SER A 15 0.94 24.22 -20.76
N ALA A 16 1.35 25.38 -20.21
CA ALA A 16 1.72 25.51 -18.81
C ALA A 16 0.53 25.27 -17.89
N MET A 17 -0.66 25.78 -18.24
CA MET A 17 -1.90 25.54 -17.51
C MET A 17 -2.23 24.04 -17.43
N TYR A 18 -2.18 23.32 -18.54
CA TYR A 18 -2.42 21.87 -18.52
C TYR A 18 -1.37 21.12 -17.70
N THR A 19 -0.10 21.52 -17.79
CA THR A 19 0.97 20.94 -16.97
C THR A 19 0.69 21.14 -15.48
N ASN A 20 0.29 22.34 -15.06
CA ASN A 20 -0.10 22.62 -13.67
C ASN A 20 -1.26 21.74 -13.22
N CYS A 21 -2.30 21.61 -14.06
CA CYS A 21 -3.45 20.77 -13.75
C CYS A 21 -3.08 19.28 -13.61
N LEU A 22 -2.21 18.76 -14.49
CA LEU A 22 -1.71 17.39 -14.39
C LEU A 22 -0.89 17.17 -13.10
N LEU A 23 -0.05 18.14 -12.71
CA LEU A 23 0.69 18.09 -11.44
C LEU A 23 -0.23 18.14 -10.21
N LEU A 24 -1.38 18.81 -10.32
CA LEU A 24 -2.44 18.83 -9.31
C LEU A 24 -3.27 17.54 -9.29
N GLY A 25 -3.05 16.61 -10.24
CA GLY A 25 -3.75 15.33 -10.32
C GLY A 25 -4.99 15.33 -11.22
N LEU A 26 -5.08 16.24 -12.20
CA LEU A 26 -6.15 16.19 -13.20
C LEU A 26 -6.06 14.89 -14.00
N ASP A 27 -7.19 14.23 -14.23
CA ASP A 27 -7.26 13.08 -15.12
C ASP A 27 -6.90 13.50 -16.56
N PRO A 28 -5.85 12.91 -17.18
CA PRO A 28 -5.45 13.19 -18.55
C PRO A 28 -6.58 13.03 -19.59
N SER A 29 -7.58 12.18 -19.31
CA SER A 29 -8.72 11.95 -20.20
C SER A 29 -9.55 13.22 -20.45
N ILE A 30 -9.62 14.11 -19.46
CA ILE A 30 -10.40 15.37 -19.49
C ILE A 30 -9.85 16.33 -20.57
N ILE A 31 -8.53 16.33 -20.79
CA ILE A 31 -7.84 17.19 -21.75
C ILE A 31 -7.44 16.44 -23.03
N GLY A 32 -7.94 15.21 -23.22
CA GLY A 32 -7.68 14.39 -24.40
C GLY A 32 -6.25 13.84 -24.50
N VAL A 33 -5.50 13.84 -23.39
CA VAL A 33 -4.16 13.23 -23.31
C VAL A 33 -4.33 11.74 -23.09
N GLY A 34 -4.51 11.02 -24.19
CA GLY A 34 -4.70 9.56 -24.17
C GLY A 34 -4.72 8.90 -25.55
N ALA A 35 -4.85 9.67 -26.63
CA ALA A 35 -4.93 9.14 -27.99
C ALA A 35 -3.65 9.32 -28.83
N ASN A 36 -2.76 10.27 -28.53
CA ASN A 36 -1.49 10.49 -29.28
C ASN A 36 -0.44 11.24 -28.43
N ASN A 37 0.80 10.73 -28.40
CA ASN A 37 2.07 11.38 -27.99
C ASN A 37 2.16 12.18 -26.66
N GLY A 38 1.29 11.95 -25.68
CA GLY A 38 1.51 12.37 -24.29
C GLY A 38 1.53 13.88 -24.02
N THR A 39 1.22 14.72 -25.01
CA THR A 39 1.11 16.18 -24.85
C THR A 39 -0.35 16.65 -25.02
N PRO A 40 -0.85 17.54 -24.14
CA PRO A 40 -2.16 18.15 -24.30
C PRO A 40 -2.30 18.87 -25.64
N ARG A 41 -3.46 18.73 -26.29
CA ARG A 41 -3.77 19.52 -27.50
C ARG A 41 -4.01 20.96 -27.09
N VAL A 42 -3.26 21.88 -27.71
CA VAL A 42 -3.34 23.32 -27.45
C VAL A 42 -4.27 23.99 -28.46
N GLY A 43 -4.96 25.06 -28.06
CA GLY A 43 -5.93 25.80 -28.86
C GLY A 43 -7.38 25.40 -28.61
N LEU A 44 -7.68 24.68 -27.51
CA LEU A 44 -9.04 24.23 -27.19
C LEU A 44 -9.99 25.36 -26.80
N PHE A 45 -9.44 26.56 -26.56
CA PHE A 45 -10.17 27.77 -26.19
C PHE A 45 -10.16 28.86 -27.26
N ARG A 46 -9.69 28.57 -28.49
CA ARG A 46 -9.81 29.52 -29.62
C ARG A 46 -11.26 29.83 -29.99
N HIS A 47 -12.15 28.90 -29.67
CA HIS A 47 -13.59 29.05 -29.80
C HIS A 47 -14.26 28.79 -28.45
N SER A 48 -15.54 29.14 -28.34
CA SER A 48 -16.36 28.89 -27.15
C SER A 48 -16.29 27.42 -26.73
N ASN A 49 -15.83 27.16 -25.50
CA ASN A 49 -15.72 25.80 -24.98
C ASN A 49 -16.09 25.73 -23.48
N PRO A 50 -17.36 26.02 -23.15
CA PRO A 50 -17.84 26.07 -21.77
C PRO A 50 -17.71 24.71 -21.06
N LYS A 51 -17.93 23.59 -21.76
CA LYS A 51 -17.84 22.26 -21.15
C LYS A 51 -16.45 21.97 -20.55
N LEU A 52 -15.39 22.19 -21.32
CA LEU A 52 -14.02 22.01 -20.82
C LEU A 52 -13.66 23.11 -19.82
N GLY A 53 -14.06 24.35 -20.10
CA GLY A 53 -13.79 25.48 -19.20
C GLY A 53 -14.38 25.27 -17.80
N GLU A 54 -15.64 24.85 -17.70
CA GLU A 54 -16.32 24.56 -16.44
C GLU A 54 -15.64 23.39 -15.70
N GLN A 55 -15.24 22.32 -16.41
CA GLN A 55 -14.49 21.21 -15.81
C GLN A 55 -13.15 21.66 -15.21
N LEU A 56 -12.38 22.46 -15.95
CA LEU A 56 -11.08 22.96 -15.48
C LEU A 56 -11.27 23.96 -14.32
N LEU A 57 -12.25 24.85 -14.39
CA LEU A 57 -12.56 25.78 -13.30
C LEU A 57 -12.96 25.03 -12.02
N TYR A 58 -13.87 24.06 -12.13
CA TYR A 58 -14.27 23.22 -11.00
C TYR A 58 -13.06 22.50 -10.40
N PHE A 59 -12.25 21.85 -11.23
CA PHE A 59 -11.06 21.12 -10.78
C PHE A 59 -10.08 22.05 -10.04
N ILE A 60 -9.64 23.13 -10.69
CA ILE A 60 -8.62 24.03 -10.14
C ILE A 60 -9.09 24.65 -8.82
N LEU A 61 -10.33 25.14 -8.78
CA LEU A 61 -10.87 25.79 -7.59
C LEU A 61 -11.14 24.78 -6.46
N SER A 62 -11.55 23.55 -6.79
CA SER A 62 -11.70 22.48 -5.79
C SER A 62 -10.35 22.10 -5.18
N SER A 63 -9.29 21.97 -6.00
CA SER A 63 -7.93 21.74 -5.51
C SER A 63 -7.45 22.87 -4.59
N LEU A 64 -7.75 24.12 -4.94
CA LEU A 64 -7.36 25.29 -4.16
C LEU A 64 -8.13 25.41 -2.83
N ARG A 65 -9.44 25.18 -2.83
CA ARG A 65 -10.31 25.31 -1.65
C ARG A 65 -10.17 24.10 -0.70
N GLY A 66 -9.78 22.95 -1.23
CA GLY A 66 -9.76 21.69 -0.51
C GLY A 66 -11.16 21.08 -0.36
N PRO A 67 -11.26 19.78 -0.01
CA PRO A 67 -12.48 18.99 -0.15
C PRO A 67 -13.66 19.49 0.68
N ILE A 68 -13.40 20.04 1.87
CA ILE A 68 -14.46 20.50 2.78
C ILE A 68 -15.12 21.78 2.25
N GLN A 69 -14.31 22.75 1.81
CA GLN A 69 -14.84 24.03 1.33
C GLN A 69 -15.38 23.89 -0.09
N SER A 70 -14.74 23.11 -0.96
CA SER A 70 -15.23 22.88 -2.32
C SER A 70 -16.60 22.20 -2.34
N ALA A 71 -16.86 21.25 -1.43
CA ALA A 71 -18.17 20.60 -1.32
C ALA A 71 -19.28 21.59 -0.95
N LYS A 72 -18.97 22.63 -0.18
CA LYS A 72 -19.91 23.71 0.17
C LYS A 72 -20.08 24.69 -0.98
N ASP A 73 -18.97 25.15 -1.56
CA ASP A 73 -18.97 26.14 -2.64
C ASP A 73 -19.75 25.63 -3.86
N PHE A 74 -19.58 24.35 -4.21
CA PHE A 74 -20.19 23.75 -5.40
C PHE A 74 -21.43 22.90 -5.11
N ASP A 75 -22.02 23.00 -3.92
CA ASP A 75 -23.26 22.29 -3.59
C ASP A 75 -24.36 22.66 -4.59
N ARG A 76 -25.04 21.63 -5.14
CA ARG A 76 -26.15 21.73 -6.12
C ARG A 76 -25.85 22.40 -7.46
N VAL A 77 -24.66 22.98 -7.66
CA VAL A 77 -24.23 23.59 -8.92
C VAL A 77 -23.26 22.71 -9.69
N TRP A 78 -22.77 21.62 -9.08
CA TRP A 78 -21.92 20.62 -9.72
C TRP A 78 -22.36 19.19 -9.37
N PRO A 79 -22.38 18.24 -10.33
CA PRO A 79 -22.12 18.43 -11.77
C PRO A 79 -23.25 19.18 -12.47
N ILE A 80 -22.92 19.85 -13.58
CA ILE A 80 -23.85 20.70 -14.33
C ILE A 80 -24.69 19.84 -15.26
N PHE A 81 -26.02 19.89 -15.09
CA PHE A 81 -26.98 19.18 -15.95
C PHE A 81 -27.81 20.11 -16.84
N ASP A 82 -27.99 21.36 -16.44
CA ASP A 82 -28.79 22.33 -17.17
C ASP A 82 -28.20 23.74 -17.18
N SER A 83 -28.84 24.63 -17.96
CA SER A 83 -28.39 26.01 -18.14
C SER A 83 -28.64 26.92 -16.93
N ALA A 84 -29.54 26.55 -16.01
CA ALA A 84 -29.73 27.26 -14.75
C ALA A 84 -28.55 26.97 -13.80
N GLN A 85 -28.21 25.69 -13.61
CA GLN A 85 -27.04 25.27 -12.84
C GLN A 85 -25.75 25.84 -13.42
N SER A 86 -25.57 25.86 -14.74
CA SER A 86 -24.40 26.48 -15.38
C SER A 86 -24.29 27.99 -15.07
N ARG A 87 -25.41 28.72 -14.99
CA ARG A 87 -25.42 30.12 -14.56
C ARG A 87 -25.03 30.29 -13.09
N ASP A 88 -25.56 29.44 -12.22
CA ASP A 88 -25.28 29.51 -10.78
C ASP A 88 -23.86 29.06 -10.45
N PHE A 89 -23.34 28.03 -11.12
CA PHE A 89 -21.93 27.63 -11.08
C PHE A 89 -21.01 28.81 -11.42
N ARG A 90 -21.30 29.55 -12.50
CA ARG A 90 -20.50 30.74 -12.86
C ARG A 90 -20.54 31.84 -11.81
N LYS A 91 -21.66 32.04 -11.10
CA LYS A 91 -21.74 33.01 -10.00
C LYS A 91 -20.83 32.60 -8.84
N VAL A 92 -20.84 31.32 -8.47
CA VAL A 92 -19.93 30.77 -7.45
C VAL A 92 -18.48 30.99 -7.85
N VAL A 93 -18.11 30.56 -9.07
CA VAL A 93 -16.75 30.75 -9.61
C VAL A 93 -16.33 32.21 -9.60
N GLN A 94 -17.22 33.12 -10.03
CA GLN A 94 -16.96 34.55 -10.03
C GLN A 94 -16.72 35.09 -8.62
N GLY A 95 -17.51 34.64 -7.64
CA GLY A 95 -17.34 34.99 -6.23
C GLY A 95 -15.97 34.56 -5.69
N ILE A 96 -15.56 33.32 -5.96
CA ILE A 96 -14.25 32.80 -5.55
C ILE A 96 -13.11 33.62 -6.20
N ILE A 97 -13.19 33.90 -7.50
CA ILE A 97 -12.17 34.72 -8.19
C ILE A 97 -12.11 36.12 -7.57
N SER A 98 -13.25 36.75 -7.30
CA SER A 98 -13.31 38.09 -6.70
C SER A 98 -12.70 38.12 -5.29
N GLU A 99 -12.90 37.05 -4.51
CA GLU A 99 -12.27 36.87 -3.21
C GLU A 99 -10.73 36.82 -3.35
N LEU A 100 -10.22 36.00 -4.28
CA LEU A 100 -8.78 35.88 -4.55
C LEU A 100 -8.17 37.20 -5.04
N GLU A 101 -8.89 37.97 -5.87
CA GLU A 101 -8.49 39.31 -6.30
C GLU A 101 -8.38 40.28 -5.10
N SER A 102 -9.33 40.21 -4.15
CA SER A 102 -9.32 41.07 -2.96
C SER A 102 -8.21 40.73 -1.97
N GLN A 103 -7.83 39.45 -1.89
CA GLN A 103 -6.69 38.96 -1.11
C GLN A 103 -5.33 39.23 -1.78
N GLY A 104 -5.32 39.75 -3.02
CA GLY A 104 -4.09 39.96 -3.79
C GLY A 104 -3.45 38.67 -4.31
N ALA A 105 -4.19 37.54 -4.32
CA ALA A 105 -3.73 36.27 -4.85
C ALA A 105 -3.74 36.22 -6.39
N LEU A 106 -4.58 37.06 -7.02
CA LEU A 106 -4.71 37.20 -8.47
C LEU A 106 -4.69 38.68 -8.87
N PRO A 107 -4.24 39.01 -10.10
CA PRO A 107 -4.44 40.33 -10.69
C PRO A 107 -5.93 40.69 -10.77
N ARG A 108 -6.26 41.97 -10.65
CA ARG A 108 -7.64 42.46 -10.73
C ARG A 108 -8.21 42.36 -12.16
N SER A 109 -9.54 42.34 -12.26
CA SER A 109 -10.34 42.34 -13.51
C SER A 109 -10.37 41.00 -14.27
N ASN A 110 -10.14 39.91 -13.55
CA ASN A 110 -10.21 38.52 -13.99
C ASN A 110 -11.62 37.90 -13.83
N SER A 111 -12.44 38.42 -12.90
CA SER A 111 -13.81 37.96 -12.60
C SER A 111 -14.88 38.35 -13.65
N ARG A 112 -14.51 38.49 -14.93
CA ARG A 112 -15.42 38.95 -16.00
C ARG A 112 -16.42 37.87 -16.41
N VAL A 113 -17.71 38.16 -16.21
CA VAL A 113 -18.83 37.25 -16.52
C VAL A 113 -18.81 36.74 -17.96
N SER A 114 -18.53 37.61 -18.94
CA SER A 114 -18.53 37.22 -20.35
C SER A 114 -17.46 36.18 -20.68
N SER A 115 -16.26 36.31 -20.11
CA SER A 115 -15.18 35.34 -20.29
C SER A 115 -15.48 34.00 -19.62
N LEU A 116 -16.16 34.01 -18.47
CA LEU A 116 -16.62 32.79 -17.79
C LEU A 116 -17.78 32.11 -18.51
N ALA A 117 -18.61 32.87 -19.23
CA ALA A 117 -19.75 32.32 -19.97
C ALA A 117 -19.33 31.63 -21.27
N THR A 118 -18.37 32.20 -22.01
CA THR A 118 -17.91 31.63 -23.28
C THR A 118 -16.74 30.66 -23.10
N CYS A 119 -15.98 30.79 -22.00
CA CYS A 119 -14.76 30.02 -21.76
C CYS A 119 -13.86 30.00 -23.00
N CYS A 120 -13.51 31.17 -23.54
CA CYS A 120 -12.69 31.26 -24.74
C CYS A 120 -11.83 32.51 -24.81
N GLY A 121 -10.84 32.45 -25.71
CA GLY A 121 -9.93 33.53 -26.00
C GLY A 121 -8.76 33.65 -25.00
N PRO A 122 -7.78 34.50 -25.34
CA PRO A 122 -6.50 34.56 -24.63
C PRO A 122 -6.65 34.95 -23.16
N ARG A 123 -7.64 35.78 -22.83
CA ARG A 123 -7.88 36.22 -21.45
C ARG A 123 -8.42 35.09 -20.56
N PHE A 124 -9.23 34.20 -21.12
CA PHE A 124 -9.73 33.05 -20.37
C PHE A 124 -8.61 32.03 -20.12
N VAL A 125 -7.76 31.81 -21.13
CA VAL A 125 -6.55 30.97 -20.98
C VAL A 125 -5.61 31.55 -19.92
N GLU A 126 -5.36 32.85 -19.96
CA GLU A 126 -4.52 33.55 -18.97
C GLU A 126 -5.10 33.42 -17.55
N LEU A 127 -6.42 33.56 -17.38
CA LEU A 127 -7.11 33.32 -16.12
C LEU A 127 -6.91 31.89 -15.60
N LEU A 128 -7.14 30.87 -16.44
CA LEU A 128 -6.97 29.47 -16.06
C LEU A 128 -5.51 29.16 -15.70
N TRP A 129 -4.56 29.74 -16.44
CA TRP A 129 -3.14 29.64 -16.12
C TRP A 129 -2.83 30.26 -14.75
N GLN A 130 -3.31 31.48 -14.47
CA GLN A 130 -3.11 32.14 -13.17
C GLN A 130 -3.72 31.33 -12.02
N LEU A 131 -4.95 30.85 -12.19
CA LEU A 131 -5.64 30.01 -11.21
C LEU A 131 -4.90 28.69 -10.97
N SER A 132 -4.49 27.99 -12.03
CA SER A 132 -3.78 26.71 -11.92
C SER A 132 -2.42 26.87 -11.25
N LEU A 133 -1.68 27.93 -11.55
CA LEU A 133 -0.39 28.22 -10.93
C LEU A 133 -0.55 28.59 -9.45
N HIS A 134 -1.55 29.42 -9.12
CA HIS A 134 -1.87 29.75 -7.74
C HIS A 134 -2.28 28.51 -6.95
N ALA A 135 -3.17 27.68 -7.50
CA ALA A 135 -3.59 26.41 -6.90
C ALA A 135 -2.39 25.47 -6.68
N LEU A 136 -1.51 25.30 -7.68
CA LEU A 136 -0.32 24.46 -7.55
C LEU A 136 0.60 24.94 -6.42
N ARG A 137 0.86 26.26 -6.35
CA ARG A 137 1.68 26.85 -5.29
C ARG A 137 1.06 26.66 -3.91
N GLU A 138 -0.25 26.82 -3.80
CA GLU A 138 -0.97 26.71 -2.53
C GLU A 138 -1.08 25.26 -2.05
N VAL A 139 -1.46 24.34 -2.93
CA VAL A 139 -1.53 22.91 -2.64
C VAL A 139 -0.15 22.38 -2.27
N HIS A 140 0.90 22.74 -3.02
CA HIS A 140 2.26 22.31 -2.70
C HIS A 140 2.71 22.81 -1.33
N ARG A 141 2.40 24.07 -0.97
CA ARG A 141 2.72 24.60 0.36
C ARG A 141 2.03 23.85 1.49
N ARG A 142 0.75 23.48 1.31
CA ARG A 142 -0.02 22.73 2.32
C ARG A 142 0.46 21.29 2.46
N THR A 143 0.76 20.64 1.34
CA THR A 143 1.14 19.22 1.30
C THR A 143 2.60 18.99 1.69
N PHE A 144 3.51 19.91 1.33
CA PHE A 144 4.96 19.75 1.48
C PHE A 144 5.58 20.91 2.28
N ALA A 145 5.00 21.22 3.44
CA ALA A 145 5.43 22.36 4.26
C ALA A 145 6.92 22.34 4.62
N ALA A 146 7.49 21.15 4.89
CA ALA A 146 8.90 20.97 5.19
C ALA A 146 9.80 21.29 3.98
N ASP A 147 9.40 20.89 2.77
CA ASP A 147 10.15 21.16 1.55
C ASP A 147 10.14 22.65 1.22
N VAL A 148 8.99 23.31 1.41
CA VAL A 148 8.87 24.76 1.20
C VAL A 148 9.71 25.56 2.20
N ALA A 149 9.86 25.09 3.44
CA ALA A 149 10.73 25.73 4.42
C ALA A 149 12.21 25.69 4.01
N CYS A 150 12.65 24.58 3.40
CA CYS A 150 14.02 24.41 2.89
C CYS A 150 14.24 25.08 1.52
N ASN A 151 13.18 25.22 0.72
CA ASN A 151 13.24 25.80 -0.62
C ASN A 151 12.00 26.69 -0.86
N PRO A 152 12.09 28.00 -0.60
CA PRO A 152 10.95 28.89 -0.68
C PRO A 152 10.39 28.95 -2.11
N LEU A 153 9.08 28.79 -2.23
CA LEU A 153 8.39 28.81 -3.52
C LEU A 153 8.53 30.18 -4.21
N PRO A 154 8.67 30.24 -5.55
CA PRO A 154 8.80 31.48 -6.33
C PRO A 154 7.70 32.49 -6.01
N ALA A 155 8.01 33.80 -5.99
CA ALA A 155 7.07 34.86 -5.62
C ALA A 155 5.73 34.79 -6.37
N SER A 156 4.68 35.38 -5.78
CA SER A 156 3.33 35.41 -6.36
C SER A 156 3.35 36.02 -7.77
N LEU A 157 2.40 35.62 -8.63
CA LEU A 157 2.24 36.20 -9.97
C LEU A 157 2.03 37.72 -9.96
N THR A 158 1.54 38.25 -8.85
CA THR A 158 1.41 39.69 -8.62
C THR A 158 2.76 40.40 -8.44
N ASP A 159 3.80 39.68 -8.03
CA ASP A 159 5.13 40.23 -7.71
C ASP A 159 6.18 39.99 -8.81
N VAL A 160 5.92 39.08 -9.76
CA VAL A 160 6.87 38.78 -10.84
C VAL A 160 6.63 39.72 -12.02
N ALA A 161 7.50 40.72 -12.17
CA ALA A 161 7.59 41.47 -13.41
C ALA A 161 7.89 40.50 -14.57
N PHE A 162 6.96 40.39 -15.52
CA PHE A 162 7.00 39.49 -16.69
C PHE A 162 8.26 39.67 -17.56
N SER A 163 9.04 40.72 -17.33
CA SER A 163 10.29 41.06 -18.03
C SER A 163 11.38 39.99 -17.93
N HIS A 164 11.39 39.17 -16.88
CA HIS A 164 12.44 38.15 -16.69
C HIS A 164 11.98 36.72 -17.01
N ALA A 165 10.71 36.51 -17.34
CA ALA A 165 10.13 35.18 -17.55
C ALA A 165 10.84 34.39 -18.68
N ALA A 166 11.21 35.07 -19.76
CA ALA A 166 11.93 34.47 -20.89
C ALA A 166 13.32 33.95 -20.50
N THR A 167 14.02 34.64 -19.59
CA THR A 167 15.34 34.22 -19.09
C THR A 167 15.23 33.13 -18.01
N LEU A 168 14.13 33.12 -17.25
CA LEU A 168 13.88 32.12 -16.23
C LEU A 168 13.48 30.76 -16.81
N LEU A 169 12.77 30.71 -17.95
CA LEU A 169 12.28 29.46 -18.53
C LEU A 169 13.39 28.41 -18.78
N PRO A 170 14.55 28.73 -19.39
CA PRO A 170 15.66 27.78 -19.52
C PRO A 170 16.21 27.30 -18.18
N VAL A 171 16.33 28.20 -17.20
CA VAL A 171 16.84 27.88 -15.85
C VAL A 171 15.88 26.93 -15.13
N THR A 172 14.57 27.19 -15.19
CA THR A 172 13.56 26.32 -14.61
C THR A 172 13.53 24.95 -15.30
N LYS A 173 13.62 24.89 -16.64
CA LYS A 173 13.74 23.63 -17.39
C LYS A 173 14.97 22.83 -16.97
N ALA A 174 16.12 23.49 -16.81
CA ALA A 174 17.35 22.85 -16.34
C ALA A 174 17.20 22.32 -14.91
N ARG A 175 16.55 23.08 -14.01
CA ARG A 175 16.30 22.64 -12.64
C ARG A 175 15.36 21.44 -12.56
N ILE A 176 14.27 21.45 -13.33
CA ILE A 176 13.36 20.29 -13.43
C ILE A 176 14.11 19.06 -13.92
N ALA A 177 14.95 19.20 -14.96
CA ALA A 177 15.75 18.09 -15.47
C ALA A 177 16.74 17.54 -14.42
N LEU A 178 17.36 18.43 -13.63
CA LEU A 178 18.26 18.05 -12.54
C LEU A 178 17.53 17.27 -11.44
N GLU A 179 16.39 17.79 -10.95
CA GLU A 179 15.63 17.11 -9.89
C GLU A 179 15.03 15.79 -10.39
N ARG A 180 14.60 15.71 -11.66
CA ARG A 180 14.19 14.45 -12.28
C ARG A 180 15.30 13.41 -12.29
N ARG A 181 16.54 13.79 -12.62
CA ARG A 181 17.70 12.87 -12.57
C ARG A 181 17.98 12.38 -11.15
N ARG A 182 17.92 13.26 -10.15
CA ARG A 182 18.07 12.89 -8.74
C ARG A 182 16.99 11.93 -8.28
N PHE A 183 15.73 12.22 -8.61
CA PHE A 183 14.61 11.35 -8.30
C PHE A 183 14.79 9.95 -8.90
N LEU A 184 15.11 9.86 -10.19
CA LEU A 184 15.32 8.58 -10.87
C LEU A 184 16.45 7.76 -10.23
N LYS A 185 17.58 8.40 -9.89
CA LYS A 185 18.70 7.74 -9.19
C LYS A 185 18.29 7.22 -7.81
N ASN A 186 17.51 8.00 -7.05
CA ASN A 186 17.02 7.58 -5.74
C ASN A 186 16.01 6.43 -5.86
N ALA A 187 15.12 6.48 -6.85
CA ALA A 187 14.16 5.42 -7.13
C ALA A 187 14.86 4.11 -7.50
N GLU A 188 15.87 4.15 -8.38
CA GLU A 188 16.69 2.99 -8.75
C GLU A 188 17.39 2.39 -7.51
N THR A 189 17.96 3.24 -6.66
CA THR A 189 18.60 2.80 -5.41
C THR A 189 17.60 2.12 -4.48
N ALA A 190 16.37 2.65 -4.37
CA ALA A 190 15.32 2.09 -3.54
C ALA A 190 14.85 0.72 -4.09
N VAL A 191 14.66 0.59 -5.40
CA VAL A 191 14.31 -0.69 -6.05
C VAL A 191 15.39 -1.75 -5.79
N ASN A 192 16.67 -1.39 -5.95
CA ASN A 192 17.78 -2.30 -5.69
C ASN A 192 17.82 -2.78 -4.23
N ARG A 193 17.57 -1.86 -3.28
CA ARG A 193 17.48 -2.22 -1.85
C ARG A 193 16.29 -3.13 -1.56
N GLN A 194 15.12 -2.83 -2.14
CA GLN A 194 13.93 -3.65 -1.97
C GLN A 194 14.15 -5.07 -2.50
N ALA A 195 14.78 -5.21 -3.67
CA ALA A 195 15.12 -6.51 -4.23
C ALA A 195 16.08 -7.30 -3.32
N MET A 196 17.13 -6.63 -2.82
CA MET A 196 18.09 -7.24 -1.89
C MET A 196 17.40 -7.72 -0.59
N TRP A 197 16.58 -6.87 0.04
CA TRP A 197 15.86 -7.23 1.26
C TRP A 197 14.83 -8.33 1.03
N SER A 198 14.14 -8.30 -0.11
CA SER A 198 13.22 -9.38 -0.50
C SER A 198 13.97 -10.70 -0.61
N ASN A 199 15.11 -10.74 -1.32
CA ASN A 199 15.90 -11.97 -1.47
C ASN A 199 16.37 -12.50 -0.12
N LEU A 200 16.94 -11.64 0.74
CA LEU A 200 17.37 -12.03 2.07
C LEU A 200 16.21 -12.60 2.91
N ALA A 201 15.03 -11.97 2.85
CA ALA A 201 13.85 -12.47 3.57
C ALA A 201 13.39 -13.84 3.04
N HIS A 202 13.48 -14.08 1.73
CA HIS A 202 13.16 -15.38 1.15
C HIS A 202 14.15 -16.46 1.59
N GLU A 203 15.45 -16.15 1.59
CA GLU A 203 16.51 -17.05 2.09
C GLU A 203 16.29 -17.38 3.57
N MET A 204 16.09 -16.38 4.42
CA MET A 204 15.81 -16.59 5.86
C MET A 204 14.55 -17.42 6.08
N THR A 205 13.50 -17.19 5.29
CA THR A 205 12.24 -17.96 5.39
C THR A 205 12.44 -19.41 4.96
N ALA A 206 13.25 -19.66 3.93
CA ALA A 206 13.57 -21.01 3.47
C ALA A 206 14.39 -21.78 4.51
N GLU A 207 15.44 -21.15 5.06
CA GLU A 207 16.25 -21.72 6.15
C GLU A 207 15.40 -22.05 7.39
N PHE A 208 14.56 -21.11 7.82
CA PHE A 208 13.66 -21.32 8.95
C PHE A 208 12.70 -22.50 8.72
N ARG A 209 12.11 -22.60 7.53
CA ARG A 209 11.25 -23.74 7.17
C ARG A 209 12.02 -25.06 7.16
N GLY A 210 13.28 -25.04 6.69
CA GLY A 210 14.17 -26.20 6.73
C GLY A 210 14.41 -26.68 8.16
N LEU A 211 14.76 -25.74 9.06
CA LEU A 211 14.96 -26.05 10.48
C LEU A 211 13.69 -26.59 11.15
N CYS A 212 12.52 -26.02 10.88
CA CYS A 212 11.25 -26.55 11.41
C CYS A 212 10.96 -27.98 10.91
N ALA A 213 11.30 -28.30 9.65
CA ALA A 213 11.13 -29.64 9.11
C ALA A 213 12.10 -30.64 9.76
N GLU A 214 13.35 -30.23 9.97
CA GLU A 214 14.36 -31.03 10.68
C GLU A 214 13.96 -31.27 12.14
N GLU A 215 13.49 -30.24 12.85
CA GLU A 215 12.98 -30.35 14.22
C GLU A 215 11.81 -31.34 14.30
N ALA A 216 10.83 -31.23 13.40
CA ALA A 216 9.68 -32.15 13.35
C ALA A 216 10.12 -33.60 13.07
N TYR A 217 11.09 -33.80 12.18
CA TYR A 217 11.65 -35.12 11.89
C TYR A 217 12.34 -35.72 13.12
N LEU A 218 13.17 -34.94 13.82
CA LEU A 218 13.86 -35.39 15.03
C LEU A 218 12.88 -35.68 16.17
N GLN A 219 11.84 -34.87 16.34
CA GLN A 219 10.78 -35.12 17.32
C GLN A 219 10.06 -36.44 17.03
N GLN A 220 9.74 -36.72 15.77
CA GLN A 220 9.12 -37.98 15.37
C GLN A 220 10.04 -39.18 15.64
N GLU A 221 11.34 -39.05 15.38
CA GLU A 221 12.30 -40.12 15.65
C GLU A 221 12.47 -40.38 17.15
N LEU A 222 12.49 -39.32 17.96
CA LEU A 222 12.47 -39.44 19.42
C LEU A 222 11.20 -40.15 19.91
N GLU A 223 10.03 -39.84 19.37
CA GLU A 223 8.76 -40.49 19.74
C GLU A 223 8.80 -41.99 19.43
N LYS A 224 9.30 -42.38 18.25
CA LYS A 224 9.51 -43.80 17.91
C LYS A 224 10.45 -44.51 18.88
N LEU A 225 11.56 -43.86 19.25
CA LEU A 225 12.50 -44.43 20.23
C LEU A 225 11.84 -44.60 21.60
N HIS A 226 11.02 -43.64 22.04
CA HIS A 226 10.25 -43.75 23.29
C HIS A 226 9.23 -44.89 23.24
N ASP A 227 8.52 -45.04 22.13
CA ASP A 227 7.56 -46.13 21.92
C ASP A 227 8.26 -47.50 21.93
N MET A 228 9.40 -47.64 21.27
CA MET A 228 10.20 -48.87 21.33
C MET A 228 10.68 -49.16 22.75
N ARG A 229 11.18 -48.15 23.47
CA ARG A 229 11.59 -48.30 24.87
C ARG A 229 10.42 -48.76 25.76
N ASN A 230 9.23 -48.20 25.56
CA ASN A 230 8.04 -48.55 26.33
C ASN A 230 7.56 -49.97 26.00
N LYS A 231 7.61 -50.39 24.73
CA LYS A 231 7.31 -51.79 24.33
C LYS A 231 8.27 -52.78 24.98
N VAL A 232 9.58 -52.50 24.97
CA VAL A 232 10.59 -53.36 25.62
C VAL A 232 10.36 -53.46 27.13
N LYS A 233 9.97 -52.36 27.80
CA LYS A 233 9.61 -52.39 29.22
C LYS A 233 8.37 -53.24 29.48
N LEU A 234 7.32 -53.07 28.69
CA LEU A 234 6.08 -53.83 28.82
C LEU A 234 6.31 -55.33 28.59
N GLU A 235 7.14 -55.70 27.61
CA GLU A 235 7.55 -57.09 27.42
C GLU A 235 8.37 -57.61 28.61
N GLY A 236 9.30 -56.83 29.16
CA GLY A 236 10.05 -57.19 30.36
C GLY A 236 9.17 -57.45 31.58
N GLU A 237 8.19 -56.58 31.82
CA GLU A 237 7.20 -56.72 32.90
C GLU A 237 6.31 -57.98 32.71
N LEU A 238 5.93 -58.29 31.46
CA LEU A 238 5.19 -59.51 31.13
C LEU A 238 6.00 -60.78 31.43
N TRP A 239 7.30 -60.77 31.12
CA TRP A 239 8.19 -61.89 31.43
C TRP A 239 8.41 -62.05 32.94
N ASP A 240 8.53 -60.95 33.68
CA ASP A 240 8.66 -60.98 35.15
C ASP A 240 7.38 -61.52 35.83
N GLU A 241 6.19 -61.20 35.32
CA GLU A 241 4.92 -61.79 35.78
C GLU A 241 4.85 -63.31 35.50
N LEU A 242 5.26 -63.73 34.29
CA LEU A 242 5.28 -65.15 33.91
C LEU A 242 6.28 -65.96 34.75
N VAL A 243 7.46 -65.42 35.02
CA VAL A 243 8.47 -66.04 35.88
C VAL A 243 8.00 -66.09 37.34
N SER A 244 7.33 -65.04 37.82
CA SER A 244 6.74 -65.02 39.16
C SER A 244 5.64 -66.07 39.31
N SER A 245 4.75 -66.21 38.32
CA SER A 245 3.72 -67.25 38.27
C SER A 245 4.31 -68.67 38.21
N SER A 246 5.37 -68.86 37.42
CA SER A 246 6.13 -70.11 37.36
C SER A 246 6.75 -70.49 38.70
N SER A 247 7.30 -69.53 39.43
CA SER A 247 7.87 -69.76 40.77
C SER A 247 6.81 -70.20 41.78
N GLN A 248 5.61 -69.61 41.73
CA GLN A 248 4.46 -70.00 42.54
C GLN A 248 4.02 -71.44 42.22
N ASN A 249 3.94 -71.78 40.94
CA ASN A 249 3.61 -73.13 40.49
C ASN A 249 4.66 -74.16 40.95
N SER A 250 5.95 -73.82 40.88
CA SER A 250 7.04 -74.66 41.40
C SER A 250 6.89 -74.95 42.89
N HIS A 251 6.53 -73.94 43.70
CA HIS A 251 6.25 -74.13 45.12
C HIS A 251 5.05 -75.04 45.39
N MET A 252 3.98 -74.92 44.59
CA MET A 252 2.84 -75.83 44.70
C MET A 252 3.22 -77.27 44.37
N VAL A 253 4.01 -77.47 43.30
CA VAL A 253 4.51 -78.80 42.89
C VAL A 253 5.38 -79.39 43.99
N GLN A 254 6.34 -78.64 44.54
CA GLN A 254 7.16 -79.12 45.67
C GLN A 254 6.32 -79.50 46.89
N ARG A 255 5.27 -78.74 47.20
CA ARG A 255 4.36 -79.07 48.31
C ARG A 255 3.58 -80.35 48.03
N ALA A 256 3.11 -80.55 46.80
CA ALA A 256 2.44 -81.77 46.37
C ALA A 256 3.39 -82.98 46.44
N THR A 257 4.63 -82.85 45.99
CA THR A 257 5.66 -83.90 46.10
C THR A 257 5.92 -84.29 47.55
N ARG A 258 6.11 -83.31 48.45
CA ARG A 258 6.31 -83.60 49.88
C ARG A 258 5.11 -84.31 50.52
N LEU A 259 3.89 -83.94 50.14
CA LEU A 259 2.68 -84.63 50.60
C LEU A 259 2.63 -86.06 50.07
N TRP A 260 3.02 -86.27 48.81
CA TRP A 260 3.10 -87.59 48.19
C TRP A 260 4.14 -88.48 48.89
N ASP A 261 5.34 -87.96 49.17
CA ASP A 261 6.39 -88.67 49.91
C ASP A 261 5.94 -88.99 51.36
N SER A 262 5.22 -88.06 51.99
CA SER A 262 4.63 -88.30 53.31
C SER A 262 3.54 -89.38 53.29
N LEU A 263 2.79 -89.51 52.20
CA LEU A 263 1.82 -90.61 52.02
C LEU A 263 2.56 -91.94 51.78
N LEU A 264 3.57 -91.95 50.92
CA LEU A 264 4.37 -93.15 50.63
C LEU A 264 5.07 -93.71 51.87
N SER A 265 5.63 -92.82 52.70
CA SER A 265 6.27 -93.20 53.96
C SER A 265 5.27 -93.68 55.03
N ARG A 266 3.99 -93.29 54.92
CA ARG A 266 2.92 -93.86 55.76
C ARG A 266 2.53 -95.25 55.28
N THR A 267 2.43 -95.48 53.97
CA THR A 267 2.18 -96.83 53.41
C THR A 267 3.29 -97.82 53.75
N SER A 268 4.57 -97.43 53.68
CA SER A 268 5.67 -98.31 54.10
C SER A 268 5.68 -98.62 55.60
N LYS A 269 5.07 -97.75 56.42
CA LYS A 269 4.86 -97.99 57.85
C LYS A 269 3.75 -99.01 58.13
N TYR A 270 2.78 -99.13 57.23
CA TYR A 270 1.73 -100.15 57.33
C TYR A 270 2.23 -101.53 56.86
N ASP A 271 3.19 -101.59 55.92
CA ASP A 271 3.84 -102.85 55.54
C ASP A 271 4.61 -103.47 56.73
N TYR A 272 5.33 -102.66 57.51
CA TYR A 272 6.00 -103.13 58.75
C TYR A 272 5.03 -103.58 59.85
N LEU A 273 3.80 -103.06 59.89
CA LEU A 273 2.78 -103.46 60.85
C LEU A 273 2.00 -104.72 60.42
N LEU A 274 1.97 -105.03 59.13
CA LEU A 274 1.44 -106.28 58.59
C LEU A 274 2.39 -107.47 58.84
N ASP A 275 3.70 -107.23 58.83
CA ASP A 275 4.70 -108.27 59.17
C ASP A 275 4.73 -108.64 60.66
N LEU A 276 4.28 -107.75 61.57
CA LEU A 276 4.24 -108.01 63.02
C LEU A 276 3.01 -108.80 63.50
N TYR A 277 2.05 -109.11 62.62
CA TYR A 277 0.86 -109.92 62.93
C TYR A 277 0.84 -111.29 62.23
N SER A 278 1.94 -111.70 61.58
CA SER A 278 2.10 -113.04 61.00
C SER A 278 3.05 -113.90 61.85
N TYR A 279 2.56 -114.38 63.00
CA TYR A 279 3.11 -115.54 63.73
C TYR A 279 2.10 -116.68 63.71
#